data_AF-A0ABD1F8Z1-F1
#
_entry.id   AF-A0ABD1F8Z1-F1
#
_cell.length_a   1.000
_cell.length_b   1.000
_cell.length_c   1.000
_cell.angle_alpha   90.00
_cell.angle_beta   90.00
_cell.angle_gamma   90.00
#
_symmetry.space_group_name_H-M   'P 1'
#
loop_
_entity.id
_entity.type
_entity.pdbx_description
1 polymer ?
#
loop_
_entity_poly.entity_id
_entity_poly.type
_entity_poly.pdbx_seq_one_letter_code
_entity_poly.pdbx_strand_id
1 'polypeptide(L)'
;MASNIDWIIPTVRKPSSWWRLASTITMVAVGLFSKVLIRLLNRSKVHNRHVISNLISNRDPSRPLVTVSNHHSCFDDPGIWGTLKLNHLLQPSKMRWALAAHDICFTCWQHSYFFSWGKCVPVIRGAGVYQDAVDFMIEQLAKGAWVHIFPEGKVNMTKEHIRFKWGIGRMIFESPVPPIVVPIWHIGMDDVLPNEPPYVLRLRKNLTFNYGDPIDMTEMVKALKAANASDEEARKQITDFLQEKLMQLKTETEALHAKYYKKKC
;
A
#
# COMPACT_ATOMS: atom_id res chain seq x y z
N MET A 1 -21.10 7.97 16.39
CA MET A 1 -20.88 9.04 15.41
C MET A 1 -19.52 8.79 14.78
N ALA A 2 -19.36 8.90 13.46
CA ALA A 2 -18.02 8.87 12.86
C ALA A 2 -17.27 10.17 13.22
N SER A 3 -15.94 10.13 13.31
CA SER A 3 -15.18 11.35 13.60
C SER A 3 -15.16 12.28 12.39
N ASN A 4 -15.19 13.59 12.63
CA ASN A 4 -14.90 14.59 11.59
C ASN A 4 -13.45 14.40 11.14
N ILE A 5 -13.24 14.33 9.83
CA ILE A 5 -11.94 14.09 9.18
C ILE A 5 -11.49 15.25 8.28
N ASP A 6 -12.32 16.30 8.15
CA ASP A 6 -12.13 17.37 7.16
C ASP A 6 -10.87 18.18 7.45
N TRP A 7 -10.44 18.19 8.72
CA TRP A 7 -9.18 18.78 9.19
C TRP A 7 -7.93 18.00 8.77
N ILE A 8 -8.04 16.70 8.47
CA ILE A 8 -6.88 15.82 8.28
C ILE A 8 -6.09 16.19 7.03
N ILE A 9 -6.76 16.30 5.88
CA ILE A 9 -6.08 16.58 4.59
C ILE A 9 -5.42 17.97 4.59
N PRO A 10 -6.08 19.06 5.04
CA PRO A 10 -5.42 20.34 5.26
C PRO A 10 -4.19 20.25 6.18
N THR A 11 -4.28 19.46 7.27
CA THR A 11 -3.19 19.28 8.23
C THR A 11 -1.99 18.53 7.63
N VAL A 12 -2.21 17.45 6.87
CA VAL A 12 -1.11 16.72 6.20
C VAL A 12 -0.57 17.42 4.95
N ARG A 13 -1.35 18.32 4.32
CA ARG A 13 -0.87 19.26 3.28
C ARG A 13 0.08 20.31 3.86
N LYS A 14 -0.15 20.80 5.10
CA LYS A 14 0.67 21.83 5.78
C LYS A 14 1.07 21.44 7.22
N PRO A 15 1.89 20.38 7.41
CA PRO A 15 2.15 19.80 8.73
C PRO A 15 3.12 20.65 9.57
N SER A 16 2.77 20.89 10.83
CA SER A 16 3.63 21.58 11.80
C SER A 16 4.90 20.79 12.12
N SER A 17 5.88 21.43 12.76
CA SER A 17 7.09 20.73 13.25
C SER A 17 6.77 19.62 14.26
N TRP A 18 5.79 19.85 15.15
CA TRP A 18 5.28 18.83 16.07
C TRP A 18 4.62 17.67 15.34
N TRP A 19 3.82 17.93 14.29
CA TRP A 19 3.22 16.88 13.47
C TRP A 19 4.28 16.03 12.75
N ARG A 20 5.31 16.67 12.20
CA ARG A 20 6.44 15.97 11.55
C ARG A 20 7.22 15.11 12.54
N LEU A 21 7.41 15.56 13.78
CA LEU A 21 8.03 14.77 14.85
C LEU A 21 7.15 13.58 15.26
N ALA A 22 5.85 13.79 15.52
CA ALA A 22 4.92 12.74 15.89
C ALA A 22 4.82 11.66 14.79
N SER A 23 4.67 12.07 13.53
CA SER A 23 4.69 11.15 12.37
C SER A 23 6.01 10.38 12.26
N THR A 24 7.16 11.03 12.51
CA THR A 24 8.46 10.35 12.52
C THR A 24 8.52 9.26 13.60
N ILE A 25 8.07 9.56 14.82
CA ILE A 25 8.04 8.61 15.95
C ILE A 25 7.08 7.45 15.64
N THR A 26 5.84 7.73 15.21
CA THR A 26 4.85 6.71 14.85
C THR A 26 5.35 5.79 13.75
N MET A 27 5.86 6.33 12.64
CA MET A 27 6.35 5.55 11.51
C MET A 27 7.54 4.65 11.88
N VAL A 28 8.48 5.14 12.69
CA VAL A 28 9.61 4.34 13.18
C VAL A 28 9.11 3.24 14.12
N ALA A 29 8.32 3.58 15.15
CA ALA A 29 7.84 2.62 16.14
C ALA A 29 7.01 1.50 15.51
N VAL A 30 6.05 1.86 14.65
CA VAL A 30 5.18 0.90 13.93
C VAL A 30 5.98 0.06 12.92
N GLY A 31 6.96 0.67 12.24
CA GLY A 31 7.86 -0.05 11.33
C GLY A 31 8.75 -1.07 12.04
N LEU A 32 9.31 -0.71 13.21
CA LEU A 32 10.10 -1.59 14.06
C LEU A 32 9.25 -2.72 14.65
N PHE A 33 8.05 -2.42 15.15
CA PHE A 33 7.08 -3.40 15.63
C PHE A 33 6.75 -4.44 14.55
N SER A 34 6.38 -3.98 13.35
CA SER A 34 6.10 -4.85 12.20
C SER A 34 7.33 -5.68 11.82
N LYS A 35 8.54 -5.10 11.90
CA LYS A 35 9.78 -5.86 11.67
C LYS A 35 9.96 -6.98 12.68
N VAL A 36 9.82 -6.72 13.99
CA VAL A 36 9.93 -7.77 15.02
C VAL A 36 8.91 -8.87 14.78
N LEU A 37 7.64 -8.50 14.62
CA LEU A 37 6.54 -9.45 14.44
C LEU A 37 6.67 -10.30 13.18
N ILE A 38 7.04 -9.71 12.04
CA ILE A 38 7.09 -10.40 10.75
C ILE A 38 8.42 -11.13 10.52
N ARG A 39 9.55 -10.62 11.01
CA ARG A 39 10.89 -11.21 10.76
C ARG A 39 11.45 -12.06 11.90
N LEU A 40 11.00 -11.87 13.15
CA LEU A 40 11.52 -12.60 14.31
C LEU A 40 10.46 -13.54 14.91
N LEU A 41 9.22 -13.06 15.08
CA LEU A 41 8.16 -13.85 15.73
C LEU A 41 7.35 -14.74 14.77
N ASN A 42 7.49 -14.55 13.45
CA ASN A 42 6.83 -15.33 12.40
C ASN A 42 7.84 -15.85 11.37
N ARG A 43 7.49 -16.97 10.72
CA ARG A 43 8.33 -17.64 9.71
C ARG A 43 8.09 -16.97 8.36
N SER A 44 8.85 -15.92 8.03
CA SER A 44 8.69 -15.20 6.76
C SER A 44 9.75 -15.55 5.70
N LYS A 45 9.27 -15.93 4.50
CA LYS A 45 10.04 -15.89 3.25
C LYS A 45 9.73 -14.57 2.54
N VAL A 46 10.76 -13.91 2.01
CA VAL A 46 10.61 -12.64 1.29
C VAL A 46 11.42 -12.74 0.00
N HIS A 47 10.71 -12.86 -1.12
CA HIS A 47 11.27 -12.95 -2.46
C HIS A 47 11.47 -11.56 -3.03
N ASN A 48 12.48 -11.39 -3.90
CA ASN A 48 12.74 -10.18 -4.68
C ASN A 48 12.84 -8.85 -3.89
N ARG A 49 13.04 -8.89 -2.57
CA ARG A 49 13.17 -7.71 -1.69
C ARG A 49 14.21 -6.69 -2.17
N HIS A 50 15.20 -7.11 -2.96
CA HIS A 50 16.19 -6.21 -3.55
C HIS A 50 15.53 -5.14 -4.45
N VAL A 51 14.41 -5.46 -5.12
CA VAL A 51 13.62 -4.55 -5.98
C VAL A 51 13.18 -3.30 -5.21
N ILE A 52 12.30 -3.48 -4.21
CA ILE A 52 11.81 -2.37 -3.38
C ILE A 52 12.96 -1.69 -2.62
N SER A 53 13.98 -2.47 -2.21
CA SER A 53 15.13 -1.94 -1.48
C SER A 53 16.01 -1.03 -2.35
N ASN A 54 16.16 -1.32 -3.64
CA ASN A 54 16.82 -0.46 -4.60
C ASN A 54 15.98 0.80 -4.86
N LEU A 55 14.68 0.64 -5.13
CA LEU A 55 13.78 1.75 -5.45
C LEU A 55 13.57 2.75 -4.30
N ILE A 56 13.66 2.33 -3.03
CA ILE A 56 13.64 3.27 -1.89
C ILE A 56 15.01 3.98 -1.72
N SER A 57 16.11 3.36 -2.13
CA SER A 57 17.46 3.89 -1.91
C SER A 57 17.92 4.83 -3.02
N ASN A 58 17.80 4.37 -4.27
CA ASN A 58 18.61 4.80 -5.42
C ASN A 58 17.78 5.30 -6.62
N ARG A 59 16.44 5.27 -6.53
CA ARG A 59 15.54 5.84 -7.55
C ARG A 59 15.70 7.36 -7.58
N ASP A 60 15.59 7.95 -8.76
CA ASP A 60 15.48 9.39 -8.96
C ASP A 60 14.41 9.98 -8.00
N PRO A 61 14.75 10.98 -7.15
CA PRO A 61 13.81 11.60 -6.22
C PRO A 61 12.59 12.28 -6.87
N SER A 62 12.69 12.70 -8.13
CA SER A 62 11.57 13.28 -8.91
C SER A 62 10.59 12.22 -9.43
N ARG A 63 11.06 10.97 -9.56
CA ARG A 63 10.27 9.85 -10.07
C ARG A 63 9.37 9.29 -8.97
N PRO A 64 8.03 9.26 -9.12
CA PRO A 64 7.18 8.65 -8.10
C PRO A 64 7.28 7.13 -8.07
N LEU A 65 6.93 6.55 -6.91
CA LEU A 65 6.84 5.11 -6.69
C LEU A 65 5.44 4.75 -6.24
N VAL A 66 4.84 3.73 -6.85
CA VAL A 66 3.56 3.16 -6.47
C VAL A 66 3.77 1.69 -6.09
N THR A 67 3.24 1.26 -4.95
CA THR A 67 3.17 -0.17 -4.60
C THR A 67 1.72 -0.66 -4.54
N VAL A 68 1.45 -1.79 -5.17
CA VAL A 68 0.10 -2.38 -5.28
C VAL A 68 0.12 -3.77 -4.67
N SER A 69 -0.82 -4.11 -3.78
CA SER A 69 -0.91 -5.47 -3.22
C SER A 69 -2.33 -5.95 -2.97
N ASN A 70 -2.47 -7.27 -2.85
CA ASN A 70 -3.65 -7.91 -2.28
C ASN A 70 -3.85 -7.50 -0.81
N HIS A 71 -5.08 -7.61 -0.32
CA HIS A 71 -5.47 -7.21 1.01
C HIS A 71 -6.17 -8.37 1.74
N HIS A 72 -5.42 -9.21 2.46
CA HIS A 72 -5.99 -10.33 3.22
C HIS A 72 -6.20 -10.01 4.70
N SER A 73 -5.59 -8.96 5.26
CA SER A 73 -5.74 -8.59 6.67
C SER A 73 -5.72 -7.08 6.91
N CYS A 74 -6.44 -6.62 7.92
CA CYS A 74 -6.27 -5.27 8.49
C CYS A 74 -4.83 -4.99 8.98
N PHE A 75 -3.96 -5.99 9.09
CA PHE A 75 -2.54 -5.82 9.44
C PHE A 75 -1.58 -5.76 8.24
N ASP A 76 -2.06 -5.80 6.98
CA ASP A 76 -1.20 -5.78 5.78
C ASP A 76 -0.36 -4.49 5.69
N ASP A 77 -1.00 -3.35 5.95
CA ASP A 77 -0.34 -2.14 6.44
C ASP A 77 -0.60 -2.11 7.96
N PRO A 78 0.42 -2.21 8.83
CA PRO A 78 1.84 -2.00 8.58
C PRO A 78 2.71 -3.25 8.31
N GLY A 79 2.15 -4.45 8.34
CA GLY A 79 2.89 -5.71 8.38
C GLY A 79 3.88 -5.93 7.22
N ILE A 80 3.50 -5.67 5.97
CA ILE A 80 4.37 -5.87 4.78
C ILE A 80 5.69 -5.06 4.94
N TRP A 81 5.69 -3.96 5.72
CA TRP A 81 6.84 -3.06 5.91
C TRP A 81 7.89 -3.64 6.85
N GLY A 82 7.52 -4.61 7.69
CA GLY A 82 8.46 -5.40 8.49
C GLY A 82 9.52 -6.14 7.65
N THR A 83 9.24 -6.40 6.36
CA THR A 83 10.17 -7.05 5.42
C THR A 83 11.37 -6.17 5.02
N LEU A 84 11.21 -4.83 5.02
CA LEU A 84 12.18 -3.84 4.54
C LEU A 84 13.53 -3.87 5.29
N LYS A 85 14.55 -3.17 4.82
CA LYS A 85 15.80 -2.99 5.58
C LYS A 85 15.57 -2.03 6.77
N LEU A 86 16.35 -2.19 7.84
CA LEU A 86 16.21 -1.36 9.05
C LEU A 86 16.40 0.14 8.76
N ASN A 87 17.42 0.48 7.97
CA ASN A 87 17.69 1.86 7.55
C ASN A 87 16.55 2.51 6.72
N HIS A 88 15.67 1.72 6.08
CA HIS A 88 14.49 2.25 5.37
C HIS A 88 13.35 2.59 6.33
N LEU A 89 13.16 1.78 7.37
CA LEU A 89 12.17 2.05 8.44
C LEU A 89 12.58 3.26 9.29
N LEU A 90 13.90 3.49 9.45
CA LEU A 90 14.48 4.68 10.07
C LEU A 90 14.51 5.94 9.17
N GLN A 91 13.90 5.90 7.98
CA GLN A 91 13.73 7.06 7.09
C GLN A 91 12.24 7.33 6.76
N PRO A 92 11.42 7.81 7.71
CA PRO A 92 10.00 8.11 7.46
C PRO A 92 9.73 9.07 6.31
N SER A 93 10.67 9.96 5.97
CA SER A 93 10.59 10.83 4.77
C SER A 93 10.45 10.02 3.48
N LYS A 94 11.22 8.93 3.33
CA LYS A 94 11.18 8.02 2.17
C LYS A 94 10.09 6.95 2.26
N MET A 95 9.39 6.82 3.38
CA MET A 95 8.27 5.90 3.53
C MET A 95 6.99 6.42 2.86
N ARG A 96 6.19 5.47 2.35
CA ARG A 96 4.91 5.67 1.65
C ARG A 96 3.88 6.54 2.36
N TRP A 97 2.93 7.01 1.58
CA TRP A 97 1.57 7.35 2.00
C TRP A 97 0.59 6.23 1.61
N ALA A 98 -0.53 6.10 2.30
CA ALA A 98 -1.54 5.07 2.02
C ALA A 98 -2.97 5.63 2.14
N LEU A 99 -3.92 5.06 1.39
CA LEU A 99 -5.34 5.30 1.60
C LEU A 99 -5.89 4.27 2.61
N ALA A 100 -6.61 4.74 3.63
CA ALA A 100 -7.21 3.90 4.66
C ALA A 100 -8.69 4.25 4.85
N ALA A 101 -9.54 3.24 5.08
CA ALA A 101 -10.99 3.45 5.06
C ALA A 101 -11.48 4.24 6.30
N HIS A 102 -12.24 5.31 6.07
CA HIS A 102 -12.78 6.21 7.11
C HIS A 102 -13.51 5.46 8.23
N ASP A 103 -14.40 4.54 7.85
CA ASP A 103 -15.26 3.76 8.73
C ASP A 103 -14.54 2.75 9.63
N ILE A 104 -13.25 2.48 9.37
CA ILE A 104 -12.41 1.55 10.14
C ILE A 104 -11.31 2.30 10.90
N CYS A 105 -10.53 3.10 10.19
CA CYS A 105 -9.30 3.72 10.71
C CYS A 105 -9.52 5.10 11.35
N PHE A 106 -10.67 5.75 11.13
CA PHE A 106 -10.93 7.13 11.56
C PHE A 106 -12.22 7.22 12.40
N THR A 107 -12.47 6.16 13.18
CA THR A 107 -13.66 5.94 14.01
C THR A 107 -13.72 6.84 15.26
N CYS A 108 -12.57 7.27 15.78
CA CYS A 108 -12.46 8.22 16.89
C CYS A 108 -11.23 9.13 16.70
N TRP A 109 -11.10 10.18 17.52
CA TRP A 109 -9.99 11.14 17.39
C TRP A 109 -8.62 10.47 17.61
N GLN A 110 -8.49 9.55 18.56
CA GLN A 110 -7.23 8.85 18.85
C GLN A 110 -6.75 8.06 17.62
N HIS A 111 -7.65 7.31 16.98
CA HIS A 111 -7.34 6.57 15.75
C HIS A 111 -7.00 7.53 14.61
N SER A 112 -7.78 8.60 14.43
CA SER A 112 -7.55 9.60 13.38
C SER A 112 -6.17 10.27 13.47
N TYR A 113 -5.69 10.63 14.67
CA TYR A 113 -4.31 11.10 14.84
C TYR A 113 -3.28 9.99 14.56
N PHE A 114 -3.45 8.79 15.13
CA PHE A 114 -2.51 7.68 14.96
C PHE A 114 -2.31 7.29 13.48
N PHE A 115 -3.39 7.08 12.73
CA PHE A 115 -3.32 6.73 11.31
C PHE A 115 -2.78 7.88 10.46
N SER A 116 -3.14 9.13 10.75
CA SER A 116 -2.60 10.29 10.00
C SER A 116 -1.11 10.52 10.26
N TRP A 117 -0.61 10.27 11.47
CA TRP A 117 0.83 10.21 11.77
C TRP A 117 1.53 9.03 11.09
N GLY A 118 0.82 7.91 10.92
CA GLY A 118 1.20 6.77 10.09
C GLY A 118 1.16 7.02 8.56
N LYS A 119 0.96 8.27 8.11
CA LYS A 119 0.80 8.65 6.69
C LYS A 119 -0.40 7.98 5.97
N CYS A 120 -1.38 7.50 6.71
CA CYS A 120 -2.66 7.04 6.16
C CYS A 120 -3.63 8.23 6.03
N VAL A 121 -4.32 8.31 4.88
CA VAL A 121 -5.30 9.36 4.58
C VAL A 121 -6.68 8.71 4.47
N PRO A 122 -7.74 9.30 5.08
CA PRO A 122 -9.08 8.72 5.05
C PRO A 122 -9.65 8.73 3.63
N VAL A 123 -10.15 7.59 3.17
CA VAL A 123 -10.94 7.46 1.94
C VAL A 123 -12.35 6.98 2.26
N ILE A 124 -13.35 7.55 1.57
CA ILE A 124 -14.76 7.20 1.76
C ILE A 124 -15.12 6.14 0.71
N ARG A 125 -15.56 4.95 1.16
CA ARG A 125 -16.02 3.90 0.24
C ARG A 125 -17.35 4.33 -0.39
N GLY A 126 -17.47 4.14 -1.70
CA GLY A 126 -18.67 4.52 -2.48
C GLY A 126 -18.62 5.92 -3.08
N ALA A 127 -17.83 6.85 -2.54
CA ALA A 127 -17.73 8.24 -3.02
C ALA A 127 -16.89 8.43 -4.32
N GLY A 128 -16.91 7.45 -5.22
CA GLY A 128 -16.23 7.51 -6.53
C GLY A 128 -14.69 7.63 -6.46
N VAL A 129 -14.09 8.12 -7.56
CA VAL A 129 -12.64 8.36 -7.69
C VAL A 129 -12.24 9.83 -7.49
N TYR A 130 -13.21 10.73 -7.44
CA TYR A 130 -13.03 12.17 -7.23
C TYR A 130 -13.26 12.48 -5.74
N GLN A 131 -12.18 12.41 -4.96
CA GLN A 131 -12.17 12.68 -3.52
C GLN A 131 -10.83 13.34 -3.19
N ASP A 132 -10.82 14.32 -2.26
CA ASP A 132 -9.60 15.00 -1.77
C ASP A 132 -8.46 14.03 -1.40
N ALA A 133 -8.79 12.83 -0.90
CA ALA A 133 -7.82 11.81 -0.55
C ALA A 133 -7.06 11.25 -1.76
N VAL A 134 -7.75 11.08 -2.90
CA VAL A 134 -7.15 10.63 -4.17
C VAL A 134 -6.35 11.77 -4.79
N ASP A 135 -6.87 13.00 -4.73
CA ASP A 135 -6.18 14.21 -5.22
C ASP A 135 -4.89 14.45 -4.43
N PHE A 136 -4.93 14.31 -3.10
CA PHE A 136 -3.75 14.35 -2.25
C PHE A 136 -2.73 13.28 -2.65
N MET A 137 -3.13 12.04 -2.95
CA MET A 137 -2.19 11.02 -3.44
C MET A 137 -1.55 11.41 -4.78
N ILE A 138 -2.29 12.04 -5.69
CA ILE A 138 -1.73 12.62 -6.93
C ILE A 138 -0.73 13.74 -6.61
N GLU A 139 -1.02 14.62 -5.65
CA GLU A 139 -0.04 15.61 -5.18
C GLU A 139 1.24 14.97 -4.62
N GLN A 140 1.12 13.86 -3.88
CA GLN A 140 2.29 13.16 -3.33
C GLN A 140 3.10 12.49 -4.43
N LEU A 141 2.46 11.93 -5.47
CA LEU A 141 3.15 11.41 -6.64
C LEU A 141 3.84 12.54 -7.45
N ALA A 142 3.20 13.71 -7.57
CA ALA A 142 3.81 14.89 -8.18
C ALA A 142 5.06 15.39 -7.43
N LYS A 143 5.16 15.10 -6.12
CA LYS A 143 6.34 15.37 -5.27
C LYS A 143 7.36 14.21 -5.28
N GLY A 144 7.26 13.29 -6.25
CA GLY A 144 8.13 12.11 -6.39
C GLY A 144 8.02 11.09 -5.26
N ALA A 145 6.98 11.19 -4.40
CA ALA A 145 6.86 10.36 -3.22
C ALA A 145 6.49 8.90 -3.55
N TRP A 146 6.50 8.08 -2.50
CA TRP A 146 5.96 6.72 -2.53
C TRP A 146 4.49 6.74 -2.07
N VAL A 147 3.60 6.10 -2.83
CA VAL A 147 2.21 5.80 -2.46
C VAL A 147 1.97 4.29 -2.47
N HIS A 148 1.17 3.78 -1.55
CA HIS A 148 0.71 2.39 -1.53
C HIS A 148 -0.82 2.30 -1.59
N ILE A 149 -1.32 1.39 -2.42
CA ILE A 149 -2.74 1.14 -2.64
C ILE A 149 -3.06 -0.36 -2.53
N PHE A 150 -4.13 -0.67 -1.81
CA PHE A 150 -4.86 -1.94 -1.87
C PHE A 150 -6.05 -1.77 -2.85
N PRO A 151 -5.90 -2.13 -4.15
CA PRO A 151 -6.85 -1.73 -5.18
C PRO A 151 -8.17 -2.52 -5.11
N GLU A 152 -8.24 -3.58 -4.31
CA GLU A 152 -9.47 -4.32 -3.98
C GLU A 152 -10.48 -3.44 -3.21
N GLY A 153 -10.01 -2.43 -2.46
CA GLY A 153 -10.83 -1.45 -1.73
C GLY A 153 -11.54 -1.96 -0.47
N LYS A 154 -11.38 -3.25 -0.14
CA LYS A 154 -11.80 -3.91 1.11
C LYS A 154 -10.77 -4.98 1.47
N VAL A 155 -10.82 -5.51 2.70
CA VAL A 155 -10.14 -6.77 3.02
C VAL A 155 -10.86 -7.94 2.32
N ASN A 156 -10.10 -8.74 1.59
CA ASN A 156 -10.53 -9.91 0.84
C ASN A 156 -10.50 -11.17 1.71
N MET A 157 -11.45 -11.30 2.65
CA MET A 157 -11.51 -12.43 3.59
C MET A 157 -11.76 -13.77 2.89
N THR A 158 -12.52 -13.77 1.80
CA THR A 158 -12.89 -14.95 0.99
C THR A 158 -11.81 -15.36 -0.01
N LYS A 159 -10.79 -14.50 -0.23
CA LYS A 159 -9.72 -14.67 -1.24
C LYS A 159 -10.29 -14.81 -2.66
N GLU A 160 -11.44 -14.17 -2.88
CA GLU A 160 -12.19 -14.13 -4.14
C GLU A 160 -11.51 -13.23 -5.18
N HIS A 161 -11.90 -13.33 -6.45
CA HIS A 161 -11.39 -12.43 -7.49
C HIS A 161 -12.14 -11.08 -7.47
N ILE A 162 -11.61 -10.12 -6.70
CA ILE A 162 -12.17 -8.76 -6.60
C ILE A 162 -11.72 -7.91 -7.80
N ARG A 163 -12.65 -7.26 -8.50
CA ARG A 163 -12.31 -6.23 -9.51
C ARG A 163 -11.77 -4.97 -8.82
N PHE A 164 -10.60 -4.52 -9.26
CA PHE A 164 -9.91 -3.35 -8.73
C PHE A 164 -10.73 -2.06 -8.90
N LYS A 165 -10.51 -1.11 -8.00
CA LYS A 165 -11.12 0.23 -8.03
C LYS A 165 -10.24 1.18 -8.84
N TRP A 166 -10.85 1.94 -9.75
CA TRP A 166 -10.16 2.80 -10.72
C TRP A 166 -9.34 3.96 -10.13
N GLY A 167 -9.35 4.17 -8.81
CA GLY A 167 -8.48 5.13 -8.15
C GLY A 167 -7.00 4.89 -8.45
N ILE A 168 -6.55 3.63 -8.61
CA ILE A 168 -5.16 3.32 -8.98
C ILE A 168 -4.83 3.80 -10.41
N GLY A 169 -5.70 3.53 -11.38
CA GLY A 169 -5.57 4.05 -12.74
C GLY A 169 -5.61 5.58 -12.77
N ARG A 170 -6.47 6.20 -11.94
CA ARG A 170 -6.55 7.66 -11.80
C ARG A 170 -5.22 8.25 -11.31
N MET A 171 -4.71 7.75 -10.19
CA MET A 171 -3.46 8.21 -9.58
C MET A 171 -2.26 8.10 -10.52
N ILE A 172 -2.24 7.10 -11.41
CA ILE A 172 -1.15 6.90 -12.38
C ILE A 172 -1.31 7.80 -13.61
N PHE A 173 -2.53 7.94 -14.15
CA PHE A 173 -2.78 8.71 -15.37
C PHE A 173 -2.66 10.23 -15.14
N GLU A 174 -3.19 10.73 -14.03
CA GLU A 174 -3.13 12.14 -13.64
C GLU A 174 -1.80 12.52 -12.96
N SER A 175 -0.89 11.57 -12.72
CA SER A 175 0.44 11.88 -12.22
C SER A 175 1.22 12.73 -13.24
N PRO A 176 1.80 13.89 -12.85
CA PRO A 176 2.60 14.71 -13.75
C PRO A 176 3.84 13.99 -14.29
N VAL A 177 4.43 13.10 -13.48
CA VAL A 177 5.51 12.19 -13.87
C VAL A 177 4.98 10.76 -13.74
N PRO A 178 4.93 9.94 -14.81
CA PRO A 178 4.48 8.56 -14.70
C PRO A 178 5.27 7.79 -13.62
N PRO A 179 4.62 7.06 -12.70
CA PRO A 179 5.31 6.34 -11.64
C PRO A 179 5.96 5.05 -12.13
N ILE A 180 6.93 4.56 -11.34
CA ILE A 180 7.28 3.15 -11.33
C ILE A 180 6.29 2.43 -10.40
N VAL A 181 5.64 1.37 -10.89
CA VAL A 181 4.76 0.52 -10.10
C VAL A 181 5.50 -0.76 -9.69
N VAL A 182 5.36 -1.19 -8.43
CA VAL A 182 5.82 -2.50 -7.95
C VAL A 182 4.62 -3.28 -7.41
N PRO A 183 4.20 -4.38 -8.09
CA PRO A 183 3.21 -5.30 -7.54
C PRO A 183 3.82 -6.14 -6.42
N ILE A 184 3.03 -6.45 -5.40
CA ILE A 184 3.44 -7.23 -4.23
C ILE A 184 2.33 -8.22 -3.89
N TRP A 185 2.64 -9.51 -3.80
CA TRP A 185 1.70 -10.50 -3.29
C TRP A 185 2.15 -11.03 -1.92
N HIS A 186 1.20 -11.24 -1.01
CA HIS A 186 1.47 -11.82 0.30
C HIS A 186 0.45 -12.89 0.71
N ILE A 187 0.91 -13.84 1.52
CA ILE A 187 0.14 -14.98 2.02
C ILE A 187 0.46 -15.18 3.51
N GLY A 188 -0.58 -15.34 4.32
CA GLY A 188 -0.51 -15.67 5.76
C GLY A 188 -0.63 -14.48 6.72
N MET A 189 -0.85 -13.26 6.22
CA MET A 189 -1.08 -12.09 7.08
C MET A 189 -2.40 -12.20 7.86
N ASP A 190 -3.42 -12.79 7.24
CA ASP A 190 -4.69 -13.21 7.83
C ASP A 190 -4.54 -14.29 8.92
N ASP A 191 -3.48 -15.10 8.83
CA ASP A 191 -3.08 -16.06 9.85
C ASP A 191 -2.48 -15.36 11.08
N VAL A 192 -1.84 -14.19 10.90
CA VAL A 192 -1.20 -13.37 11.94
C VAL A 192 -2.20 -12.41 12.61
N LEU A 193 -3.01 -11.67 11.85
CA LEU A 193 -4.19 -10.98 12.37
C LEU A 193 -5.43 -11.45 11.62
N PRO A 194 -6.26 -12.31 12.25
CA PRO A 194 -7.57 -12.69 11.72
C PRO A 194 -8.48 -11.48 11.62
N ASN A 195 -9.38 -11.49 10.63
CA ASN A 195 -10.40 -10.45 10.44
C ASN A 195 -11.69 -10.73 11.23
N GLU A 196 -11.60 -11.53 12.28
CA GLU A 196 -12.69 -11.96 13.16
C GLU A 196 -12.35 -11.58 14.62
N PRO A 197 -13.33 -11.17 15.44
CA PRO A 197 -13.12 -11.00 16.87
C PRO A 197 -12.78 -12.35 17.57
N PRO A 198 -11.86 -12.36 18.56
CA PRO A 198 -11.08 -11.24 19.04
C PRO A 198 -9.85 -10.97 18.15
N TYR A 199 -9.63 -9.70 17.79
CA TYR A 199 -8.54 -9.24 16.92
C TYR A 199 -7.16 -9.32 17.62
N VAL A 200 -6.65 -10.54 17.80
CA VAL A 200 -5.42 -10.84 18.54
C VAL A 200 -4.33 -11.33 17.60
N LEU A 201 -3.12 -10.77 17.76
CA LEU A 201 -1.96 -11.12 16.96
C LEU A 201 -1.43 -12.52 17.30
N ARG A 202 -1.46 -13.42 16.31
CA ARG A 202 -0.99 -14.81 16.38
C ARG A 202 0.47 -14.89 15.90
N LEU A 203 1.29 -15.68 16.60
CA LEU A 203 2.73 -15.83 16.33
C LEU A 203 3.07 -17.17 15.67
N ARG A 204 4.33 -17.32 15.22
CA ARG A 204 4.92 -18.53 14.60
C ARG A 204 4.24 -18.99 13.30
N LYS A 205 3.48 -18.12 12.65
CA LYS A 205 2.78 -18.35 11.37
C LYS A 205 3.73 -18.37 10.19
N ASN A 206 3.29 -19.00 9.10
CA ASN A 206 4.04 -19.14 7.86
C ASN A 206 3.66 -18.02 6.90
N LEU A 207 4.61 -17.12 6.62
CA LEU A 207 4.42 -15.96 5.76
C LEU A 207 5.24 -16.08 4.48
N THR A 208 4.65 -15.68 3.36
CA THR A 208 5.37 -15.48 2.10
C THR A 208 5.03 -14.10 1.56
N PHE A 209 6.05 -13.33 1.22
CA PHE A 209 5.94 -12.05 0.50
C PHE A 209 6.74 -12.18 -0.79
N ASN A 210 6.16 -11.76 -1.91
CA ASN A 210 6.83 -11.67 -3.20
C ASN A 210 6.70 -10.24 -3.74
N TYR A 211 7.83 -9.67 -4.17
CA TYR A 211 7.86 -8.40 -4.88
C TYR A 211 8.00 -8.73 -6.37
N GLY A 212 7.04 -8.34 -7.19
CA GLY A 212 7.18 -8.47 -8.64
C GLY A 212 8.16 -7.46 -9.20
N ASP A 213 8.46 -7.58 -10.49
CA ASP A 213 9.37 -6.69 -11.18
C ASP A 213 8.82 -5.25 -11.27
N PRO A 214 9.69 -4.22 -11.32
CA PRO A 214 9.28 -2.85 -11.56
C PRO A 214 8.61 -2.69 -12.93
N ILE A 215 7.41 -2.12 -12.94
CA ILE A 215 6.68 -1.76 -14.13
C ILE A 215 6.83 -0.25 -14.33
N ASP A 216 7.45 0.17 -15.42
CA ASP A 216 7.54 1.59 -15.77
C ASP A 216 6.31 2.03 -16.56
N MET A 217 5.53 2.97 -16.02
CA MET A 217 4.25 3.37 -16.62
C MET A 217 4.40 4.42 -17.75
N THR A 218 5.62 4.84 -18.12
CA THR A 218 5.82 5.98 -19.04
C THR A 218 5.17 5.76 -20.39
N GLU A 219 5.49 4.65 -21.07
CA GLU A 219 5.03 4.44 -22.44
C GLU A 219 3.52 4.17 -22.51
N MET A 220 2.94 3.50 -21.49
CA MET A 220 1.49 3.34 -21.37
C MET A 220 0.78 4.68 -21.17
N VAL A 221 1.26 5.53 -20.26
CA VAL A 221 0.64 6.84 -19.99
C VAL A 221 0.86 7.81 -21.18
N LYS A 222 2.01 7.75 -21.85
CA LYS A 222 2.24 8.48 -23.11
C LYS A 222 1.28 8.03 -24.20
N ALA A 223 1.14 6.72 -24.44
CA ALA A 223 0.28 6.19 -25.50
C ALA A 223 -1.19 6.58 -25.29
N LEU A 224 -1.70 6.44 -24.06
CA LEU A 224 -3.05 6.86 -23.70
C LEU A 224 -3.28 8.37 -23.91
N LYS A 225 -2.30 9.21 -23.53
CA LYS A 225 -2.39 10.67 -23.75
C LYS A 225 -2.27 11.05 -25.23
N ALA A 226 -1.41 10.39 -26.00
CA ALA A 226 -1.26 10.61 -27.45
C ALA A 226 -2.49 10.15 -28.25
N ALA A 227 -3.19 9.12 -27.79
CA ALA A 227 -4.46 8.67 -28.35
C ALA A 227 -5.66 9.58 -27.99
N ASN A 228 -5.47 10.57 -27.12
CA ASN A 228 -6.55 11.33 -26.47
C ASN A 228 -7.60 10.41 -25.80
N ALA A 229 -7.14 9.31 -25.21
CA ALA A 229 -8.00 8.33 -24.55
C ALA A 229 -8.82 8.99 -23.44
N SER A 230 -10.08 8.59 -23.30
CA SER A 230 -10.97 9.20 -22.32
C SER A 230 -10.51 8.92 -20.88
N ASP A 231 -10.91 9.80 -19.97
CA ASP A 231 -10.64 9.70 -18.53
C ASP A 231 -11.08 8.35 -17.94
N GLU A 232 -12.19 7.78 -18.41
CA GLU A 232 -12.66 6.46 -18.00
C GLU A 232 -11.83 5.33 -18.63
N GLU A 233 -11.58 5.42 -19.93
CA GLU A 233 -10.81 4.43 -20.69
C GLU A 233 -9.38 4.29 -20.16
N ALA A 234 -8.65 5.40 -19.99
CA ALA A 234 -7.29 5.39 -19.49
C ALA A 234 -7.21 4.80 -18.06
N ARG A 235 -8.14 5.19 -17.18
CA ARG A 235 -8.26 4.62 -15.82
C ARG A 235 -8.56 3.14 -15.86
N LYS A 236 -9.44 2.68 -16.77
CA LYS A 236 -9.78 1.26 -16.97
C LYS A 236 -8.57 0.48 -17.47
N GLN A 237 -7.96 0.88 -18.59
CA GLN A 237 -6.82 0.17 -19.20
C GLN A 237 -5.65 0.00 -18.21
N ILE A 238 -5.26 1.06 -17.50
CA ILE A 238 -4.20 0.99 -16.48
C ILE A 238 -4.60 0.08 -15.31
N THR A 239 -5.85 0.15 -14.83
CA THR A 239 -6.30 -0.66 -13.69
C THR A 239 -6.35 -2.15 -14.05
N ASP A 240 -6.89 -2.49 -15.23
CA ASP A 240 -7.03 -3.87 -15.68
C ASP A 240 -5.66 -4.52 -15.95
N PHE A 241 -4.72 -3.79 -16.56
CA PHE A 241 -3.33 -4.23 -16.73
C PHE A 241 -2.61 -4.50 -15.40
N LEU A 242 -2.77 -3.61 -14.41
CA LEU A 242 -2.20 -3.85 -13.08
C LEU A 242 -2.89 -5.00 -12.33
N GLN A 243 -4.17 -5.27 -12.61
CA GLN A 243 -4.86 -6.45 -12.09
C GLN A 243 -4.30 -7.75 -12.72
N GLU A 244 -4.05 -7.78 -14.04
CA GLU A 244 -3.38 -8.90 -14.71
C GLU A 244 -2.00 -9.19 -14.09
N LYS A 245 -1.17 -8.15 -13.93
CA LYS A 245 0.20 -8.29 -13.38
C LYS A 245 0.19 -8.75 -11.92
N LEU A 246 -0.75 -8.27 -11.09
CA LEU A 246 -0.87 -8.74 -9.72
C LEU A 246 -1.40 -10.18 -9.63
N MET A 247 -2.28 -10.60 -10.56
CA MET A 247 -2.78 -11.98 -10.66
C MET A 247 -1.73 -12.97 -11.19
N GLN A 248 -0.81 -12.53 -12.05
CA GLN A 248 0.39 -13.33 -12.41
C GLN A 248 1.28 -13.55 -11.18
N LEU A 249 1.57 -12.47 -10.44
CA LEU A 249 2.35 -12.53 -9.20
C LEU A 249 1.69 -13.39 -8.11
N LYS A 250 0.35 -13.47 -8.07
CA LYS A 250 -0.38 -14.40 -7.19
C LYS A 250 0.05 -15.84 -7.42
N THR A 251 -0.04 -16.34 -8.65
CA THR A 251 0.24 -17.74 -9.00
C THR A 251 1.68 -18.13 -8.68
N GLU A 252 2.65 -17.25 -8.98
CA GLU A 252 4.05 -17.43 -8.56
C GLU A 252 4.18 -17.54 -7.03
N THR A 253 3.49 -16.68 -6.30
CA THR A 253 3.60 -16.58 -4.84
C THR A 253 2.93 -17.74 -4.13
N GLU A 254 1.84 -18.27 -4.68
CA GLU A 254 1.19 -19.50 -4.22
C GLU A 254 2.10 -20.72 -4.43
N ALA A 255 2.77 -20.82 -5.59
CA ALA A 255 3.77 -21.87 -5.85
C ALA A 255 4.99 -21.75 -4.91
N LEU A 256 5.50 -20.53 -4.68
CA LEU A 256 6.57 -20.27 -3.71
C LEU A 256 6.15 -20.62 -2.28
N HIS A 257 4.93 -20.28 -1.87
CA HIS A 257 4.40 -20.62 -0.55
C HIS A 257 4.30 -22.14 -0.37
N ALA A 258 3.70 -22.86 -1.33
CA ALA A 258 3.59 -24.31 -1.31
C ALA A 258 4.97 -25.02 -1.27
N LYS A 259 5.99 -24.45 -1.93
CA LYS A 259 7.37 -24.97 -1.93
C LYS A 259 8.03 -24.95 -0.55
N TYR A 260 7.82 -23.90 0.25
CA TYR A 260 8.40 -23.80 1.60
C TYR A 260 7.48 -24.31 2.71
N TYR A 261 6.17 -24.26 2.48
CA TYR A 261 5.11 -24.56 3.44
C TYR A 261 4.13 -25.54 2.83
N LYS A 262 4.63 -26.75 2.53
CA LYS A 262 3.75 -27.90 2.26
C LYS A 262 2.71 -27.98 3.38
N LYS A 263 1.43 -28.10 3.02
CA LYS A 263 0.42 -28.57 3.96
C LYS A 263 0.93 -29.90 4.54
N LYS A 264 0.81 -30.08 5.86
CA LYS A 264 0.86 -31.44 6.40
C LYS A 264 -0.32 -32.20 5.81
N CYS A 265 -0.04 -33.36 5.24
CA CYS A 265 -1.05 -34.42 5.11
C CYS A 265 -1.41 -34.94 6.51
#